data_AF-A0A1W9TM26-F1
#
_entry.id   AF-A0A1W9TM26-F1
#
_cell.length_a   1.000
_cell.length_b   1.000
_cell.length_c   1.000
_cell.angle_alpha   90.00
_cell.angle_beta   90.00
_cell.angle_gamma   90.00
#
_symmetry.space_group_name_H-M   'P 1'
#
loop_
_entity.id
_entity.type
_entity.pdbx_description
1 polymer ?
#
loop_
_entity_poly.entity_id
_entity_poly.type
_entity_poly.pdbx_seq_one_letter_code
_entity_poly.pdbx_strand_id
1 'polypeptide(L)' 'HHDCVLNGWDRTYKWQIQGAMMVTGCPWWDFVSYNPYYKNPLFIFRVERDEELIKQLTDGIAEMEKAVKDIKERAE' A
#
# COMPACT_ATOMS: atom_id res chain seq x y z
N HIS A 1 -3.70 -7.47 11.06
CA HIS A 1 -5.05 -8.11 11.12
C HIS A 1 -5.77 -7.88 12.45
N HIS A 2 -5.28 -8.39 13.59
CA HIS A 2 -5.91 -8.16 14.91
C HIS A 2 -5.89 -6.68 15.29
N ASP A 3 -4.75 -6.02 15.10
CA ASP A 3 -4.61 -4.57 15.34
C ASP A 3 -5.58 -3.72 14.52
N CYS A 4 -5.96 -4.17 13.32
CA CYS A 4 -6.93 -3.46 12.49
C CYS A 4 -8.29 -3.28 13.18
N VAL A 5 -8.66 -4.29 13.98
CA VAL A 5 -9.93 -4.33 14.70
C VAL A 5 -9.89 -3.47 15.98
N LEU A 6 -8.70 -3.30 16.57
CA LEU A 6 -8.53 -2.60 17.85
C LEU A 6 -8.11 -1.14 17.70
N ASN A 7 -7.27 -0.83 16.71
CA ASN A 7 -6.55 0.45 16.60
C ASN A 7 -6.81 1.19 15.26
N GLY A 8 -7.77 0.72 14.46
CA GLY A 8 -7.98 1.20 13.09
C GLY A 8 -7.06 0.51 12.07
N TRP A 9 -7.22 0.81 10.78
CA TRP A 9 -6.52 0.05 9.72
C TRP A 9 -4.99 0.11 9.86
N ASP A 10 -4.34 -0.98 9.48
CA ASP A 10 -2.90 -1.14 9.64
C ASP A 10 -2.14 -0.35 8.57
N ARG A 11 -1.46 0.70 9.02
CA ARG A 11 -0.73 1.64 8.17
C ARG A 11 0.48 1.01 7.48
N THR A 12 0.90 -0.21 7.82
CA THR A 12 1.93 -0.93 7.05
C THR A 12 1.48 -1.23 5.62
N TYR A 13 0.17 -1.39 5.40
CA TYR A 13 -0.41 -1.62 4.07
C TYR A 13 -0.54 -0.33 3.23
N LYS A 14 -0.20 0.85 3.78
CA LYS A 14 -0.40 2.14 3.10
C LYS A 14 0.27 2.18 1.72
N TRP A 15 1.47 1.64 1.60
CA TRP A 15 2.22 1.64 0.34
C TRP A 15 1.57 0.76 -0.73
N GLN A 16 1.05 -0.39 -0.33
CA GLN A 16 0.33 -1.29 -1.25
C GLN A 16 -0.96 -0.65 -1.75
N ILE A 17 -1.74 -0.05 -0.84
CA ILE A 17 -3.03 0.57 -1.16
C ILE A 17 -2.83 1.82 -2.03
N GLN A 18 -1.91 2.72 -1.66
CA GLN A 18 -1.59 3.90 -2.46
C GLN A 18 -0.96 3.51 -3.81
N GLY A 19 -0.14 2.45 -3.86
CA GLY A 19 0.40 1.92 -5.11
C GLY A 19 -0.67 1.37 -6.06
N ALA A 20 -1.70 0.69 -5.52
CA ALA A 20 -2.82 0.23 -6.33
C ALA A 20 -3.63 1.42 -6.90
N MET A 21 -3.88 2.46 -6.09
CA MET A 21 -4.52 3.69 -6.56
C MET A 21 -3.65 4.47 -7.55
N MET A 22 -2.33 4.50 -7.37
CA MET A 22 -1.39 5.08 -8.33
C MET A 22 -1.54 4.44 -9.71
N VAL A 23 -1.56 3.11 -9.79
CA VAL A 23 -1.67 2.38 -11.07
C VAL A 23 -3.06 2.53 -11.71
N THR A 24 -4.12 2.49 -10.91
CA THR A 24 -5.50 2.47 -11.41
C THR A 24 -6.13 3.84 -11.60
N GLY A 25 -5.56 4.88 -10.99
CA GLY A 25 -6.15 6.22 -10.95
C GLY A 25 -7.38 6.35 -10.03
N CYS A 26 -7.66 5.35 -9.19
CA CYS A 26 -8.80 5.39 -8.29
C CYS A 26 -8.63 6.48 -7.20
N PRO A 27 -9.70 7.22 -6.84
CA PRO A 27 -9.61 8.27 -5.82
C PRO A 27 -9.61 7.75 -4.38
N TRP A 28 -10.05 6.52 -4.15
CA TRP A 28 -10.09 5.89 -2.83
C TRP A 28 -10.02 4.36 -2.95
N TRP A 29 -9.79 3.70 -1.82
CA TRP A 29 -9.76 2.25 -1.71
C TRP A 29 -10.36 1.78 -0.38
N ASP A 30 -11.25 0.79 -0.42
CA ASP A 30 -11.78 0.18 0.82
C ASP A 30 -10.84 -0.93 1.29
N PHE A 31 -10.16 -0.71 2.42
CA PHE A 31 -9.39 -1.72 3.13
C PHE A 31 -10.34 -2.63 3.90
N VAL A 32 -10.30 -3.93 3.62
CA VAL A 32 -11.18 -4.92 4.23
C VAL A 32 -10.35 -5.95 4.98
N SER A 33 -10.72 -6.20 6.24
CA SER A 33 -10.12 -7.22 7.09
C SER A 33 -11.22 -8.12 7.64
N TYR A 34 -11.06 -9.44 7.49
CA TYR A 34 -12.05 -10.43 7.91
C TYR A 34 -11.44 -11.51 8.82
N ASN A 35 -12.07 -11.80 9.95
CA ASN A 35 -11.71 -12.90 10.84
C ASN A 35 -12.99 -13.60 11.38
N PRO A 36 -13.28 -14.86 10.97
CA PRO A 36 -14.49 -15.58 11.37
C PRO A 36 -14.58 -15.88 12.88
N TYR A 37 -13.46 -15.83 13.60
CA TYR A 37 -13.41 -16.16 15.03
C TYR A 37 -13.74 -14.97 15.94
N TYR A 38 -13.92 -13.76 15.38
CA TYR A 38 -14.27 -12.57 16.16
C TYR A 38 -15.78 -12.33 16.17
N LYS A 39 -16.29 -11.78 17.27
CA LYS A 39 -17.71 -11.38 17.39
C LYS A 39 -18.14 -10.42 16.28
N ASN A 40 -17.25 -9.51 15.91
CA ASN A 40 -17.40 -8.63 14.76
C ASN A 40 -16.37 -9.07 13.71
N PRO A 41 -16.74 -9.96 12.78
CA PRO A 41 -15.76 -10.64 11.94
C PRO A 41 -15.27 -9.78 10.77
N LEU A 42 -15.89 -8.62 10.52
CA LEU A 42 -15.59 -7.78 9.36
C LEU A 42 -15.24 -6.36 9.80
N PHE A 43 -14.12 -5.86 9.30
CA PHE A 43 -13.67 -4.48 9.44
C PHE A 43 -13.47 -3.89 8.04
N ILE A 44 -14.03 -2.71 7.80
CA ILE A 44 -13.89 -1.96 6.54
C ILE A 44 -13.45 -0.55 6.88
N PHE A 45 -12.45 -0.05 6.18
CA PHE A 45 -11.98 1.33 6.31
C PHE A 45 -11.68 1.92 4.93
N ARG A 46 -12.22 3.11 4.65
CA ARG A 46 -11.93 3.82 3.40
C ARG A 46 -10.62 4.59 3.51
N VAL A 47 -9.67 4.25 2.67
CA VAL A 47 -8.42 4.97 2.51
C VAL A 47 -8.55 5.91 1.32
N GLU A 48 -8.40 7.20 1.56
CA GLU A 48 -8.35 8.20 0.51
C GLU A 48 -6.99 8.17 -0.21
N ARG A 49 -7.00 8.51 -1.49
CA ARG A 49 -5.77 8.71 -2.26
C ARG A 49 -4.94 9.82 -1.64
N ASP A 50 -3.65 9.55 -1.46
CA ASP A 50 -2.68 10.47 -0.88
C ASP A 50 -1.54 10.69 -1.90
N GLU A 51 -1.58 11.84 -2.57
CA GLU A 51 -0.59 12.18 -3.61
C GLU A 51 0.83 12.32 -3.05
N GLU A 52 0.99 12.65 -1.77
CA GLU A 52 2.32 12.77 -1.15
C GLU A 52 2.92 11.39 -0.91
N LEU A 53 2.12 10.43 -0.43
CA LEU A 53 2.57 9.03 -0.34
C LEU A 53 2.83 8.43 -1.71
N ILE A 54 2.02 8.75 -2.72
CA ILE A 54 2.25 8.29 -4.10
C ILE A 54 3.54 8.89 -4.65
N LYS A 55 3.82 10.17 -4.41
CA LYS A 55 5.07 10.80 -4.81
C LYS A 55 6.29 10.11 -4.18
N GLN A 56 6.25 9.84 -2.88
CA GLN A 56 7.31 9.10 -2.19
C GLN A 56 7.50 7.69 -2.77
N LEU A 57 6.40 7.01 -3.13
CA LEU A 57 6.44 5.70 -3.77
C LEU A 57 7.09 5.79 -5.16
N THR A 58 6.71 6.76 -5.99
CA THR A 58 7.27 6.93 -7.34
C THR A 58 8.75 7.28 -7.32
N ASP A 59 9.18 8.13 -6.38
CA ASP A 59 10.59 8.49 -6.20
C ASP A 59 11.42 7.24 -5.84
N GLY A 60 10.93 6.43 -4.89
CA GLY A 60 11.59 5.17 -4.51
C GLY A 60 11.63 4.13 -5.65
N ILE A 61 10.59 4.06 -6.48
CA ILE A 61 10.58 3.20 -7.68
C ILE A 61 11.67 3.65 -8.66
N ALA A 62 11.80 4.95 -8.92
CA ALA A 62 12.80 5.48 -9.83
C ALA A 62 14.25 5.21 -9.33
N GLU A 63 14.49 5.33 -8.03
CA GLU A 63 15.78 4.98 -7.43
C GLU A 63 16.10 3.49 -7.60
N MET A 64 15.11 2.61 -7.37
CA MET A 64 15.25 1.17 -7.55
C MET A 64 15.52 0.81 -9.01
N GLU A 65 14.81 1.42 -9.96
CA GLU A 65 15.02 1.19 -11.40
C GLU A 65 16.46 1.52 -11.81
N LYS A 66 17.01 2.63 -11.31
CA LYS A 66 18.42 2.99 -11.52
C LYS A 66 19.36 1.93 -10.94
N ALA A 67 19.14 1.51 -9.69
CA ALA A 67 19.99 0.51 -9.05
C ALA A 67 19.96 -0.84 -9.80
N VAL A 68 18.78 -1.28 -10.26
CA VAL A 68 18.63 -2.50 -11.05
C VAL A 68 19.37 -2.40 -12.38
N LYS A 69 19.30 -1.24 -13.05
CA LYS A 69 20.04 -0.99 -14.29
C LYS A 69 21.56 -1.09 -14.06
N ASP A 70 22.07 -0.41 -13.04
CA ASP A 70 23.50 -0.45 -12.71
C ASP A 70 23.99 -1.87 -12.37
N ILE A 71 23.15 -2.69 -11.71
CA ILE A 71 23.47 -4.09 -11.40
C ILE A 71 23.53 -4.93 -12.67
N LYS A 72 22.59 -4.75 -13.61
CA LYS A 72 22.57 -5.47 -14.89
C LYS A 72 23.80 -5.14 -15.72
N GLU A 73 24.16 -3.87 -15.84
CA GLU A 73 25.35 -3.42 -16.59
C GLU A 73 26.67 -3.95 -16.00
N ARG A 74 26.73 -4.26 -14.70
CA ARG A 74 27.91 -4.88 -14.06
C ARG A 74 27.94 -6.41 -14.19
N ALA A 75 26.81 -7.03 -14.49
CA ALA A 75 26.68 -8.47 -14.63
C ALA A 75 26.94 -8.96 -16.06
N GLU A 76 26.91 -8.05 -17.03
CA GLU A 76 27.30 -8.22 -18.44
C GLU A 76 28.80 -7.95 -18.65
#